data_AF-W2VL10-F1
#
_entry.id   AF-W2VL10-F1
#
_cell.length_a   1.000
_cell.length_b   1.000
_cell.length_c   1.000
_cell.angle_alpha   90.00
_cell.angle_beta   90.00
_cell.angle_gamma   90.00
#
_symmetry.space_group_name_H-M   'P 1'
#
loop_
_entity.id
_entity.type
_entity.pdbx_description
1 polymer ?
#
loop_
_entity_poly.entity_id
_entity_poly.type
_entity_poly.pdbx_seq_one_letter_code
_entity_poly.pdbx_strand_id
1 'polypeptide(L)'
;MKNPLHYQLSEYDCGPTSMLNALSFLFEREDIPPEVIRNIMLYTLDCYSNEGHPGKSGTSHMAMMFLSNWLNRFREIRQLNVICEYITGEQVFIGETSRINDALNRGGAVVVRLFYDVQHYALLTGADDKNIYMFDPYYEDEFTDEHWSQFIPEGDVELVLDQPLKYNRIVPFGYFNREDDVLYALGKFENREAVILYNQKTEKTPEKTIEYFI
;
A
#
# COMPACT_ATOMS: atom_id res chain seq x y z
N MET A 1 -2.67 -20.91 3.45
CA MET A 1 -3.13 -20.00 4.54
C MET A 1 -2.45 -18.66 4.38
N LYS A 2 -3.13 -17.53 4.63
CA LYS A 2 -2.50 -16.21 4.58
C LYS A 2 -1.50 -15.98 5.72
N ASN A 3 -0.55 -15.07 5.47
CA ASN A 3 0.37 -14.57 6.48
C ASN A 3 -0.21 -13.33 7.19
N PRO A 4 0.08 -13.16 8.49
CA PRO A 4 0.07 -11.84 9.11
C PRO A 4 0.87 -10.85 8.29
N LEU A 5 0.36 -9.62 8.22
CA LEU A 5 1.09 -8.49 7.66
C LEU A 5 2.22 -8.11 8.62
N HIS A 6 3.31 -7.62 8.03
CA HIS A 6 4.57 -7.39 8.71
C HIS A 6 4.81 -5.90 8.95
N TYR A 7 5.42 -5.60 10.09
CA TYR A 7 6.00 -4.29 10.37
C TYR A 7 7.39 -4.21 9.74
N GLN A 8 7.83 -3.00 9.41
CA GLN A 8 9.18 -2.75 8.91
C GLN A 8 10.21 -3.10 9.97
N LEU A 9 11.39 -3.55 9.55
CA LEU A 9 12.46 -3.97 10.46
C LEU A 9 13.41 -2.82 10.82
N SER A 10 13.43 -1.77 10.01
CA SER A 10 14.31 -0.61 10.12
C SER A 10 13.58 0.67 9.71
N GLU A 11 14.24 1.82 9.81
CA GLU A 11 13.69 3.11 9.38
C GLU A 11 13.59 3.29 7.85
N TYR A 12 13.96 2.26 7.06
CA TYR A 12 14.16 2.43 5.62
C TYR A 12 13.42 1.41 4.75
N ASP A 13 12.78 0.40 5.33
CA ASP A 13 12.20 -0.72 4.61
C ASP A 13 10.65 -0.71 4.56
N CYS A 14 10.03 0.46 4.72
CA CYS A 14 8.57 0.61 4.55
C CYS A 14 8.09 0.19 3.14
N GLY A 15 8.82 0.56 2.09
CA GLY A 15 8.50 0.20 0.71
C GLY A 15 8.48 -1.31 0.43
N PRO A 16 9.58 -2.05 0.65
CA PRO A 16 9.58 -3.52 0.50
C PRO A 16 8.53 -4.18 1.40
N THR A 17 8.40 -3.73 2.66
CA THR A 17 7.44 -4.30 3.60
C THR A 17 6.01 -4.15 3.11
N SER A 18 5.61 -2.96 2.66
CA SER A 18 4.27 -2.70 2.12
C SER A 18 3.99 -3.51 0.84
N MET A 19 4.97 -3.68 -0.04
CA MET A 19 4.85 -4.55 -1.22
C MET A 19 4.68 -6.03 -0.86
N LEU A 20 5.44 -6.54 0.12
CA LEU A 20 5.30 -7.91 0.62
C LEU A 20 3.95 -8.13 1.32
N ASN A 21 3.49 -7.13 2.07
CA ASN A 21 2.18 -7.15 2.72
C ASN A 21 1.06 -7.17 1.69
N ALA A 22 1.17 -6.42 0.58
CA ALA A 22 0.18 -6.48 -0.49
C ALA A 22 0.03 -7.89 -1.07
N LEU A 23 1.14 -8.60 -1.29
CA LEU A 23 1.10 -9.98 -1.76
C LEU A 23 0.52 -10.93 -0.70
N SER A 24 0.91 -10.77 0.57
CA SER A 24 0.38 -11.59 1.68
C SER A 24 -1.12 -11.37 1.90
N PHE A 25 -1.61 -10.15 1.63
CA PHE A 25 -3.02 -9.82 1.66
C PHE A 25 -3.77 -10.45 0.47
N LEU A 26 -3.20 -10.46 -0.72
CA LEU A 26 -3.87 -10.91 -1.95
C LEU A 26 -3.79 -12.43 -2.21
N PHE A 27 -2.76 -13.11 -1.68
CA PHE A 27 -2.45 -14.50 -2.01
C PHE A 27 -2.29 -15.37 -0.76
N GLU A 28 -2.53 -16.66 -0.93
CA GLU A 28 -2.18 -17.65 0.10
C GLU A 28 -0.66 -17.83 0.15
N ARG A 29 -0.10 -18.14 1.34
CA ARG A 29 1.34 -18.31 1.54
C ARG A 29 1.96 -19.28 0.54
N GLU A 30 1.26 -20.36 0.21
CA GLU A 30 1.73 -21.42 -0.66
C GLU A 30 1.80 -20.99 -2.13
N ASP A 31 1.09 -19.93 -2.51
CA ASP A 31 1.06 -19.39 -3.87
C ASP A 31 2.19 -18.37 -4.14
N ILE A 32 2.81 -17.79 -3.10
CA ILE A 32 3.81 -16.72 -3.23
C ILE A 32 5.19 -17.32 -3.53
N PRO A 33 5.77 -17.11 -4.73
CA PRO A 33 7.07 -17.68 -5.06
C PRO A 33 8.20 -16.96 -4.31
N PRO A 34 9.20 -17.69 -3.77
CA PRO A 34 10.34 -17.07 -3.08
C PRO A 34 11.14 -16.06 -3.92
N GLU A 35 11.16 -16.23 -5.25
CA GLU A 35 11.79 -15.29 -6.18
C GLU A 35 11.16 -13.89 -6.11
N VAL A 36 9.83 -13.82 -5.94
CA VAL A 36 9.12 -12.55 -5.80
C VAL A 36 9.54 -11.84 -4.53
N ILE A 37 9.62 -12.57 -3.40
CA ILE A 37 10.07 -12.03 -2.12
C ILE A 37 11.48 -11.45 -2.24
N ARG A 38 12.41 -12.24 -2.80
CA ARG A 38 13.80 -11.83 -3.01
C ARG A 38 13.90 -10.57 -3.87
N ASN A 39 13.15 -10.52 -4.96
CA ASN A 39 13.27 -9.42 -5.92
C ASN A 39 12.60 -8.14 -5.42
N ILE A 40 11.53 -8.22 -4.62
CA ILE A 40 11.00 -7.04 -3.92
C ILE A 40 12.10 -6.42 -3.06
N MET A 41 12.69 -7.21 -2.16
CA MET A 41 13.77 -6.73 -1.27
C MET A 41 14.95 -6.15 -2.05
N LEU A 42 15.34 -6.79 -3.15
CA LEU A 42 16.46 -6.36 -3.98
C LEU A 42 16.20 -5.04 -4.70
N TYR A 43 14.97 -4.81 -5.17
CA TYR A 43 14.66 -3.65 -6.01
C TYR A 43 14.17 -2.44 -5.22
N THR A 44 13.61 -2.60 -4.02
CA THR A 44 12.99 -1.49 -3.26
C THR A 44 13.84 -0.99 -2.08
N LEU A 45 15.14 -1.26 -2.05
CA LEU A 45 16.11 -0.62 -1.16
C LEU A 45 17.24 0.00 -1.99
N ASP A 46 16.86 0.71 -3.05
CA ASP A 46 17.74 1.18 -4.11
C ASP A 46 18.38 2.54 -3.81
N CYS A 47 17.82 3.32 -2.89
CA CYS A 47 18.34 4.64 -2.56
C CYS A 47 19.56 4.56 -1.63
N TYR A 48 20.37 5.62 -1.64
CA TYR A 48 21.56 5.78 -0.81
C TYR A 48 21.41 6.95 0.16
N SER A 49 22.04 6.89 1.34
CA SER A 49 22.14 8.09 2.20
C SER A 49 22.99 9.17 1.53
N ASN A 50 22.96 10.38 2.10
CA ASN A 50 23.83 11.48 1.69
C ASN A 50 25.33 11.13 1.80
N GLU A 51 25.71 10.22 2.72
CA GLU A 51 27.09 9.70 2.82
C GLU A 51 27.35 8.48 1.94
N GLY A 52 26.40 8.07 1.10
CA GLY A 52 26.56 6.95 0.17
C GLY A 52 26.35 5.57 0.78
N HIS A 53 25.68 5.44 1.92
CA HIS A 53 25.32 4.13 2.46
C HIS A 53 24.12 3.55 1.71
N PRO A 54 24.23 2.34 1.12
CA PRO A 54 23.13 1.72 0.38
C PRO A 54 21.94 1.41 1.30
N GLY A 55 20.72 1.60 0.78
CA GLY A 55 19.45 1.32 1.45
C GLY A 55 19.01 2.38 2.47
N LYS A 56 19.86 3.34 2.85
CA LYS A 56 19.58 4.32 3.93
C LYS A 56 18.77 5.55 3.52
N SER A 57 18.06 5.45 2.40
CA SER A 57 17.03 6.42 1.95
C SER A 57 15.81 5.68 1.39
N GLY A 58 15.66 4.39 1.73
CA GLY A 58 14.55 3.54 1.36
C GLY A 58 14.38 3.30 -0.14
N THR A 59 13.13 3.39 -0.59
CA THR A 59 12.69 3.05 -1.95
C THR A 59 12.48 4.30 -2.80
N SER A 60 12.94 4.28 -4.05
CA SER A 60 12.61 5.33 -5.03
C SER A 60 11.30 5.07 -5.78
N HIS A 61 10.72 6.15 -6.34
CA HIS A 61 9.63 6.06 -7.32
C HIS A 61 9.98 5.15 -8.51
N MET A 62 11.25 5.17 -8.95
CA MET A 62 11.71 4.36 -10.07
C MET A 62 11.71 2.87 -9.72
N ALA A 63 12.08 2.53 -8.49
CA ALA A 63 12.00 1.16 -7.99
C ALA A 63 10.56 0.64 -7.94
N MET A 64 9.61 1.44 -7.45
CA MET A 64 8.19 1.06 -7.42
C MET A 64 7.62 0.85 -8.83
N MET A 65 7.90 1.77 -9.76
CA MET A 65 7.51 1.62 -11.17
C MET A 65 8.15 0.39 -11.80
N PHE A 66 9.45 0.16 -11.59
CA PHE A 66 10.16 -0.98 -12.14
C PHE A 66 9.60 -2.30 -11.60
N LEU A 67 9.41 -2.39 -10.28
CA LEU A 67 8.87 -3.58 -9.61
C LEU A 67 7.46 -3.91 -10.11
N SER A 68 6.61 -2.90 -10.31
CA SER A 68 5.25 -3.06 -10.86
C SER A 68 5.28 -3.70 -12.25
N ASN A 69 6.16 -3.21 -13.13
CA ASN A 69 6.35 -3.77 -14.47
C ASN A 69 6.96 -5.18 -14.42
N TRP A 70 7.93 -5.40 -13.52
CA TRP A 70 8.55 -6.71 -13.32
C TRP A 70 7.53 -7.75 -12.87
N LEU A 71 6.65 -7.43 -11.92
CA LEU A 71 5.58 -8.33 -11.45
C LEU A 71 4.60 -8.70 -12.57
N ASN A 72 4.20 -7.73 -13.40
CA ASN A 72 3.37 -7.99 -14.58
C ASN A 72 4.04 -8.94 -15.58
N ARG A 73 5.35 -8.76 -15.83
CA ARG A 73 6.10 -9.67 -16.71
C ARG A 73 6.31 -11.04 -16.08
N PHE A 74 6.50 -11.09 -14.76
CA PHE A 74 6.64 -12.33 -14.01
C PHE A 74 5.37 -13.17 -14.13
N ARG A 75 4.18 -12.58 -14.03
CA ARG A 75 2.88 -13.23 -14.29
C ARG A 75 2.83 -13.93 -15.65
N GLU A 76 3.40 -13.33 -16.70
CA GLU A 76 3.36 -13.91 -18.05
C GLU A 76 4.23 -15.16 -18.20
N ILE A 77 5.24 -15.31 -17.34
CA ILE A 77 6.27 -16.37 -17.43
C ILE A 77 6.09 -17.42 -16.32
N ARG A 78 5.37 -17.08 -15.23
CA ARG A 78 5.24 -17.84 -13.98
C ARG A 78 3.81 -17.76 -13.42
N GLN A 79 3.48 -18.64 -12.47
CA GLN A 79 2.10 -18.90 -12.04
C GLN A 79 1.50 -17.92 -11.01
N LEU A 80 2.17 -16.81 -10.66
CA LEU A 80 1.56 -15.82 -9.76
C LEU A 80 0.65 -14.90 -10.56
N ASN A 81 -0.66 -15.00 -10.31
CA ASN A 81 -1.70 -14.27 -11.06
C ASN A 81 -1.87 -12.83 -10.56
N VAL A 82 -0.75 -12.11 -10.41
CA VAL A 82 -0.72 -10.73 -9.93
C VAL A 82 -0.84 -9.77 -11.11
N ILE A 83 -1.72 -8.78 -10.98
CA ILE A 83 -1.79 -7.62 -11.88
C ILE A 83 -1.30 -6.43 -11.08
N CYS A 84 -0.36 -5.68 -11.64
CA CYS A 84 0.13 -4.45 -11.03
C CYS A 84 -0.14 -3.26 -11.93
N GLU A 85 -0.39 -2.12 -11.32
CA GLU A 85 -0.49 -0.86 -12.02
C GLU A 85 0.18 0.25 -11.22
N TYR A 86 1.09 0.98 -11.86
CA TYR A 86 1.75 2.14 -11.27
C TYR A 86 1.05 3.42 -11.73
N ILE A 87 0.60 4.23 -10.77
CA ILE A 87 -0.06 5.51 -11.00
C ILE A 87 0.68 6.63 -10.27
N THR A 88 0.63 7.84 -10.82
CA THR A 88 1.31 9.02 -10.27
C THR A 88 0.49 10.29 -10.47
N GLY A 89 0.89 11.36 -9.78
CA GLY A 89 0.32 12.68 -10.04
C GLY A 89 -1.13 12.79 -9.58
N GLU A 90 -1.92 13.49 -10.38
CA GLU A 90 -3.36 13.70 -10.17
C GLU A 90 -4.19 12.40 -10.16
N GLN A 91 -3.64 11.28 -10.66
CA GLN A 91 -4.32 9.98 -10.60
C GLN A 91 -4.34 9.39 -9.18
N VAL A 92 -3.50 9.91 -8.28
CA VAL A 92 -3.34 9.42 -6.91
C VAL A 92 -4.13 10.33 -5.97
N PHE A 93 -5.35 9.92 -5.68
CA PHE A 93 -6.25 10.57 -4.72
C PHE A 93 -7.23 9.55 -4.15
N ILE A 94 -7.87 9.90 -3.03
CA ILE A 94 -8.96 9.14 -2.41
C ILE A 94 -10.28 9.83 -2.75
N GLY A 95 -11.27 9.06 -3.21
CA GLY A 95 -12.58 9.60 -3.60
C GLY A 95 -13.34 8.63 -4.50
N GLU A 96 -14.64 8.88 -4.71
CA GLU A 96 -15.55 7.97 -5.41
C GLU A 96 -15.09 7.60 -6.83
N THR A 97 -14.49 8.56 -7.55
CA THR A 97 -13.99 8.36 -8.92
C THR A 97 -12.53 7.93 -8.99
N SER A 98 -11.90 7.71 -7.84
CA SER A 98 -10.48 7.39 -7.77
C SER A 98 -10.22 5.94 -8.16
N ARG A 99 -9.06 5.75 -8.81
CA ARG A 99 -8.57 4.41 -9.15
C ARG A 99 -8.25 3.58 -7.92
N ILE A 100 -7.86 4.25 -6.83
CA ILE A 100 -7.55 3.64 -5.54
C ILE A 100 -8.83 3.05 -4.93
N ASN A 101 -9.91 3.83 -4.84
CA ASN A 101 -11.18 3.38 -4.28
C ASN A 101 -11.82 2.27 -5.14
N ASP A 102 -11.77 2.38 -6.48
CA ASP A 102 -12.20 1.28 -7.36
C ASP A 102 -11.44 -0.02 -7.06
N ALA A 103 -10.11 0.06 -6.94
CA ALA A 103 -9.29 -1.11 -6.65
C ALA A 103 -9.64 -1.77 -5.32
N LEU A 104 -9.77 -0.98 -4.25
CA LEU A 104 -10.10 -1.47 -2.92
C LEU A 104 -11.49 -2.13 -2.90
N ASN A 105 -12.49 -1.54 -3.57
CA ASN A 105 -13.84 -2.10 -3.67
C ASN A 105 -13.88 -3.43 -4.44
N ARG A 106 -12.98 -3.58 -5.43
CA ARG A 106 -12.85 -4.79 -6.24
C ARG A 106 -11.99 -5.88 -5.60
N GLY A 107 -11.56 -5.69 -4.35
CA GLY A 107 -10.74 -6.65 -3.61
C GLY A 107 -9.26 -6.63 -4.01
N GLY A 108 -8.81 -5.54 -4.62
CA GLY A 108 -7.39 -5.23 -4.80
C GLY A 108 -6.77 -4.65 -3.53
N ALA A 109 -5.48 -4.37 -3.62
CA ALA A 109 -4.70 -3.71 -2.59
C ALA A 109 -3.90 -2.56 -3.23
N VAL A 110 -3.59 -1.52 -2.45
CA VAL A 110 -2.85 -0.36 -2.96
C VAL A 110 -1.71 -0.04 -2.04
N VAL A 111 -0.47 -0.07 -2.54
CA VAL A 111 0.69 0.49 -1.83
C VAL A 111 0.81 1.94 -2.23
N VAL A 112 0.70 2.85 -1.25
CA VAL A 112 0.66 4.29 -1.50
C VAL A 112 1.80 4.99 -0.77
N ARG A 113 2.37 6.01 -1.42
CA ARG A 113 3.32 6.92 -0.77
C ARG A 113 2.54 8.06 -0.10
N LEU A 114 2.80 8.27 1.18
CA LEU A 114 2.18 9.30 2.00
C LEU A 114 3.18 9.83 3.05
N PHE A 115 2.79 10.84 3.81
CA PHE A 115 3.64 11.44 4.82
C PHE A 115 3.41 10.85 6.22
N TYR A 116 4.50 10.50 6.90
CA TYR A 116 4.54 10.04 8.30
C TYR A 116 5.87 10.51 8.91
N ASP A 117 5.93 11.79 9.31
CA ASP A 117 7.14 12.59 9.65
C ASP A 117 8.20 12.71 8.54
N VAL A 118 8.27 11.70 7.69
CA VAL A 118 9.06 11.52 6.48
C VAL A 118 8.17 10.88 5.42
N GLN A 119 8.72 10.74 4.22
CA GLN A 119 8.02 10.07 3.13
C GLN A 119 7.98 8.56 3.39
N HIS A 120 6.79 7.98 3.33
CA HIS A 120 6.50 6.65 3.84
C HIS A 120 5.57 5.86 2.90
N TYR A 121 5.73 4.54 2.84
CA TYR A 121 4.82 3.67 2.09
C TYR A 121 3.97 2.84 3.02
N ALA A 122 2.65 2.91 2.84
CA ALA A 122 1.67 2.11 3.56
C ALA A 122 0.80 1.29 2.60
N LEU A 123 0.17 0.24 3.13
CA LEU A 123 -0.72 -0.65 2.38
C LEU A 123 -2.18 -0.33 2.66
N LEU A 124 -2.96 0.01 1.65
CA LEU A 124 -4.41 0.10 1.72
C LEU A 124 -5.04 -1.24 1.34
N THR A 125 -5.98 -1.74 2.15
CA THR A 125 -6.58 -3.08 1.98
C THR A 125 -8.09 -3.09 1.87
N GLY A 126 -8.74 -1.95 2.10
CA GLY A 126 -10.17 -1.77 1.86
C GLY A 126 -10.58 -0.31 2.01
N ALA A 127 -11.84 -0.04 1.68
CA ALA A 127 -12.49 1.23 1.95
C ALA A 127 -13.96 1.00 2.32
N ASP A 128 -14.52 1.94 3.08
CA ASP A 128 -15.96 2.16 3.18
C ASP A 128 -16.30 3.57 2.67
N ASP A 129 -17.51 4.06 2.96
CA ASP A 129 -18.01 5.35 2.47
C ASP A 129 -17.19 6.57 2.98
N LYS A 130 -16.44 6.40 4.08
CA LYS A 130 -15.74 7.52 4.75
C LYS A 130 -14.29 7.21 5.14
N ASN A 131 -13.92 5.93 5.22
CA ASN A 131 -12.66 5.48 5.77
C ASN A 131 -11.90 4.55 4.83
N ILE A 132 -10.57 4.64 4.90
CA ILE A 132 -9.64 3.68 4.33
C ILE A 132 -9.17 2.75 5.44
N TYR A 133 -9.20 1.45 5.17
CA TYR A 133 -8.55 0.43 5.99
C TYR A 133 -7.12 0.26 5.48
N MET A 134 -6.13 0.56 6.32
CA MET A 134 -4.73 0.48 5.93
C MET A 134 -3.86 -0.24 6.96
N PHE A 135 -2.79 -0.84 6.48
CA PHE A 135 -1.70 -1.36 7.27
C PHE A 135 -0.49 -0.44 7.13
N ASP A 136 -0.21 0.30 8.19
CA ASP A 136 1.02 1.06 8.35
C ASP A 136 2.13 0.09 8.82
N PRO A 137 3.23 -0.09 8.05
CA PRO A 137 4.32 -0.95 8.48
C PRO A 137 5.13 -0.35 9.65
N TYR A 138 4.96 0.92 10.00
CA TYR A 138 5.52 1.48 11.22
C TYR A 138 4.71 1.01 12.45
N TYR A 139 5.34 0.28 13.35
CA TYR A 139 4.64 -0.27 14.52
C TYR A 139 4.38 0.82 15.55
N GLU A 140 3.10 1.03 15.85
CA GLU A 140 2.67 1.70 17.08
C GLU A 140 1.45 1.00 17.66
N ASP A 141 1.45 0.88 18.99
CA ASP A 141 0.34 0.37 19.80
C ASP A 141 -0.42 1.47 20.56
N GLU A 142 0.09 2.71 20.56
CA GLU A 142 -0.61 3.89 21.07
C GLU A 142 -0.23 5.15 20.28
N PHE A 143 -1.16 6.09 20.17
CA PHE A 143 -0.89 7.40 19.58
C PHE A 143 -0.27 8.35 20.61
N THR A 144 0.84 8.99 20.23
CA THR A 144 1.50 10.05 20.99
C THR A 144 0.78 11.40 20.87
N ASP A 145 1.08 12.36 21.74
CA ASP A 145 0.56 13.73 21.68
C ASP A 145 0.78 14.41 20.31
N GLU A 146 1.88 14.07 19.63
CA GLU A 146 2.21 14.57 18.30
C GLU A 146 1.19 14.08 17.26
N HIS A 147 0.82 12.80 17.30
CA HIS A 147 -0.23 12.25 16.44
C HIS A 147 -1.57 12.93 16.71
N TRP A 148 -1.97 13.03 17.97
CA TRP A 148 -3.24 13.66 18.37
C TRP A 148 -3.34 15.12 17.91
N SER A 149 -2.22 15.85 17.90
CA SER A 149 -2.19 17.24 17.43
C SER A 149 -2.46 17.42 15.93
N GLN A 150 -2.30 16.36 15.15
CA GLN A 150 -2.51 16.35 13.70
C GLN A 150 -3.88 15.83 13.27
N PHE A 151 -4.72 15.40 14.23
CA PHE A 151 -6.04 14.89 13.92
C PHE A 151 -6.98 15.98 13.43
N ILE A 152 -7.89 15.59 12.54
CA ILE A 152 -8.77 16.52 11.84
C ILE A 152 -10.21 16.42 12.37
N PRO A 153 -11.02 17.49 12.29
CA PRO A 153 -12.40 17.47 12.78
C PRO A 153 -13.31 16.42 12.13
N GLU A 154 -12.98 15.99 10.91
CA GLU A 154 -13.73 15.01 10.13
C GLU A 154 -13.66 13.58 10.70
N GLY A 155 -12.73 13.32 11.62
CA GLY A 155 -12.63 12.06 12.35
C GLY A 155 -11.20 11.76 12.78
N ASP A 156 -11.10 10.89 13.78
CA ASP A 156 -9.83 10.41 14.32
C ASP A 156 -9.30 9.22 13.50
N VAL A 157 -7.98 9.04 13.48
CA VAL A 157 -7.40 7.75 13.07
C VAL A 157 -7.62 6.75 14.19
N GLU A 158 -8.00 5.51 13.86
CA GLU A 158 -8.14 4.43 14.84
C GLU A 158 -7.00 3.41 14.74
N LEU A 159 -6.45 2.98 15.88
CA LEU A 159 -5.53 1.86 15.99
C LEU A 159 -6.28 0.54 16.09
N VAL A 160 -5.89 -0.45 15.29
CA VAL A 160 -6.51 -1.78 15.29
C VAL A 160 -5.43 -2.86 15.42
N LEU A 161 -5.47 -3.63 16.51
CA LEU A 161 -4.43 -4.62 16.84
C LEU A 161 -4.87 -6.07 16.62
N ASP A 162 -6.15 -6.31 16.32
CA ASP A 162 -6.76 -7.64 16.20
C ASP A 162 -7.08 -8.05 14.75
N GLN A 163 -6.63 -7.26 13.76
CA GLN A 163 -6.80 -7.54 12.32
C GLN A 163 -5.46 -7.85 11.60
N PRO A 164 -4.65 -8.81 12.08
CA PRO A 164 -3.27 -9.00 11.64
C PRO A 164 -3.12 -9.39 10.15
N LEU A 165 -4.20 -9.85 9.50
CA LEU A 165 -4.20 -10.24 8.09
C LEU A 165 -4.67 -9.14 7.14
N LYS A 166 -5.09 -7.96 7.65
CA LYS A 166 -5.82 -6.96 6.86
C LYS A 166 -5.33 -5.52 7.05
N TYR A 167 -5.38 -4.99 8.26
CA TYR A 167 -5.10 -3.57 8.52
C TYR A 167 -4.77 -3.36 9.99
N ASN A 168 -4.10 -2.26 10.31
CA ASN A 168 -3.83 -1.83 11.67
C ASN A 168 -4.23 -0.37 11.93
N ARG A 169 -4.79 0.30 10.91
CA ARG A 169 -5.34 1.65 10.97
C ARG A 169 -6.68 1.71 10.24
N ILE A 170 -7.58 2.53 10.77
CA ILE A 170 -8.75 3.05 10.05
C ILE A 170 -8.55 4.55 9.93
N VAL A 171 -8.46 5.06 8.71
CA VAL A 171 -8.10 6.45 8.43
C VAL A 171 -9.23 7.14 7.65
N PRO A 172 -9.81 8.23 8.16
CA PRO A 172 -10.80 9.02 7.43
C PRO A 172 -10.25 9.57 6.11
N PHE A 173 -11.12 9.71 5.09
CA PHE A 173 -10.72 10.21 3.77
C PHE A 173 -10.06 11.60 3.80
N GLY A 174 -10.43 12.44 4.78
CA GLY A 174 -9.93 13.81 4.92
C GLY A 174 -8.41 13.92 5.13
N TYR A 175 -7.74 12.85 5.56
CA TYR A 175 -6.28 12.85 5.75
C TYR A 175 -5.51 12.84 4.42
N PHE A 176 -6.02 12.10 3.41
CA PHE A 176 -5.18 11.70 2.28
C PHE A 176 -4.97 12.80 1.24
N ASN A 177 -6.02 13.47 0.76
CA ASN A 177 -5.90 14.33 -0.42
C ASN A 177 -5.17 15.66 -0.19
N ARG A 178 -4.66 15.89 1.01
CA ARG A 178 -3.95 17.10 1.40
C ARG A 178 -2.57 17.17 0.73
N GLU A 179 -2.07 18.38 0.54
CA GLU A 179 -0.79 18.66 -0.13
C GLU A 179 0.34 19.06 0.81
N ASP A 180 0.04 19.23 2.10
CA ASP A 180 0.99 19.51 3.17
C ASP A 180 1.63 18.24 3.74
N ASP A 181 2.76 18.43 4.43
CA ASP A 181 3.54 17.37 5.06
C ASP A 181 2.99 17.10 6.47
N VAL A 182 1.90 16.34 6.52
CA VAL A 182 1.13 16.02 7.73
C VAL A 182 0.68 14.57 7.68
N LEU A 183 0.33 14.00 8.84
CA LEU A 183 -0.02 12.59 9.00
C LEU A 183 -0.94 12.09 7.88
N TYR A 184 -0.44 11.09 7.14
CA TYR A 184 -1.11 10.38 6.05
C TYR A 184 -1.51 11.19 4.81
N ALA A 185 -1.10 12.45 4.72
CA ALA A 185 -1.28 13.22 3.49
C ALA A 185 -0.48 12.61 2.34
N LEU A 186 -1.09 12.58 1.15
CA LEU A 186 -0.44 12.18 -0.09
C LEU A 186 0.59 13.23 -0.55
N GLY A 187 0.50 14.46 -0.04
CA GLY A 187 1.38 15.56 -0.37
C GLY A 187 1.08 16.15 -1.75
N LYS A 188 2.00 16.95 -2.27
CA LYS A 188 1.85 17.63 -3.57
C LYS A 188 1.72 16.64 -4.72
N PHE A 189 0.89 16.98 -5.71
CA PHE A 189 0.59 16.09 -6.85
C PHE A 189 1.86 15.55 -7.52
N GLU A 190 2.88 16.36 -7.77
CA GLU A 190 4.10 15.93 -8.45
C GLU A 190 4.88 14.80 -7.75
N ASN A 191 4.63 14.59 -6.45
CA ASN A 191 5.31 13.60 -5.62
C ASN A 191 4.43 12.38 -5.29
N ARG A 192 3.17 12.37 -5.74
CA ARG A 192 2.25 11.28 -5.45
C ARG A 192 2.54 10.09 -6.35
N GLU A 193 2.59 8.92 -5.74
CA GLU A 193 2.62 7.64 -6.44
C GLU A 193 1.84 6.58 -5.67
N ALA A 194 1.33 5.60 -6.41
CA ALA A 194 0.80 4.37 -5.82
C ALA A 194 0.98 3.20 -6.77
N VAL A 195 1.08 2.00 -6.20
CA VAL A 195 1.01 0.73 -6.90
C VAL A 195 -0.30 0.06 -6.54
N ILE A 196 -1.17 -0.14 -7.52
CA ILE A 196 -2.39 -0.93 -7.39
C ILE A 196 -2.07 -2.38 -7.74
N LEU A 197 -2.49 -3.31 -6.89
CA LEU A 197 -2.30 -4.74 -7.07
C LEU A 197 -3.62 -5.50 -7.01
N TYR A 198 -3.78 -6.47 -7.91
CA TYR A 198 -4.88 -7.42 -7.89
C TYR A 198 -4.37 -8.86 -7.94
N ASN A 199 -5.12 -9.74 -7.31
CA ASN A 199 -5.10 -11.16 -7.65
C ASN A 199 -6.19 -11.41 -8.71
N GLN A 200 -5.76 -11.71 -9.94
CA GLN A 200 -6.67 -11.88 -11.09
C GLN A 200 -7.74 -12.95 -10.86
N LYS A 201 -7.52 -13.90 -9.93
CA LYS A 201 -8.53 -14.90 -9.57
C LYS A 201 -9.66 -14.31 -8.73
N THR A 202 -9.33 -13.49 -7.73
CA THR A 202 -10.27 -12.99 -6.72
C THR A 202 -10.79 -11.59 -6.98
N GLU A 203 -10.14 -10.84 -7.88
CA GLU A 203 -10.61 -9.52 -8.32
C GLU A 203 -12.06 -9.60 -8.79
N LYS A 204 -12.89 -8.71 -8.24
CA LYS A 204 -14.28 -8.52 -8.67
C LYS A 204 -14.27 -7.70 -9.94
N THR A 205 -14.77 -8.28 -11.02
CA THR A 205 -15.03 -7.58 -12.28
C THR A 205 -16.54 -7.60 -12.55
N PRO A 206 -17.06 -6.68 -13.38
CA PRO A 206 -18.44 -6.74 -13.81
C PRO A 206 -18.83 -8.12 -14.36
N GLU A 207 -17.94 -8.80 -15.11
CA GLU A 207 -18.23 -10.14 -15.65
C GLU A 207 -18.32 -11.22 -14.55
N LYS A 208 -17.60 -11.06 -13.44
CA LYS A 208 -17.62 -12.01 -12.30
C LYS A 208 -18.71 -11.70 -11.26
N THR A 209 -19.36 -10.55 -11.35
CA THR A 209 -20.37 -10.07 -10.38
C THR A 209 -21.80 -10.28 -10.86
N ILE A 210 -22.00 -10.91 -12.03
CA ILE A 210 -23.32 -11.36 -12.47
C ILE A 210 -23.68 -12.61 -11.67
N GLU A 211 -24.31 -12.41 -10.51
CA GLU A 211 -25.14 -13.46 -9.92
C GLU A 211 -26.26 -13.74 -10.92
N TYR A 212 -26.21 -14.92 -11.54
CA TYR A 212 -27.38 -15.45 -12.24
C TYR A 212 -28.45 -15.66 -11.16
N PHE A 213 -29.41 -14.74 -11.08
CA PHE A 213 -30.69 -15.03 -10.46
C PHE A 213 -31.35 -16.13 -11.31
N ILE A 214 -31.16 -17.39 -10.89
CA ILE A 214 -31.89 -18.56 -11.41
C ILE A 214 -33.07 -18.82 -10.49
#